data_AF-A0A2P2GKP1-F1
#
_entry.id   AF-A0A2P2GKP1-F1
#
_cell.length_a   1.000
_cell.length_b   1.000
_cell.length_c   1.000
_cell.angle_alpha   90.00
_cell.angle_beta   90.00
_cell.angle_gamma   90.00
#
_symmetry.space_group_name_H-M   'P 1'
#
loop_
_entity.id
_entity.type
_entity.pdbx_description
1 polymer ?
#
loop_
_entity_poly.entity_id
_entity_poly.type
_entity_poly.pdbx_seq_one_letter_code
_entity_poly.pdbx_strand_id
1 'polypeptide(L)'
;MARSTSESIRARLVVASDKLRPTDPLLADALDEVLAPRGWELLKLKPATRSGGNPNLAIPMPRDVREQLKALASESLTADVNEAFTAFLAGKFVPDAPVRARRNSGATAETVNLNVTPDRDLMQQVKDIAPERTQEYGWTVTPARVAAAYLLQKHNITTAKA
;
A
#
# COMPACT_ATOMS: atom_id res chain seq x y z
N MET A 1 28.78 -5.14 41.99
CA MET A 1 27.60 -4.72 41.22
C MET A 1 28.00 -4.59 39.76
N ALA A 2 27.50 -5.45 38.87
CA ALA A 2 27.82 -5.40 37.45
C ALA A 2 26.99 -4.27 36.80
N ARG A 3 27.65 -3.24 36.24
CA ARG A 3 26.94 -2.25 35.40
C ARG A 3 26.32 -2.98 34.23
N SER A 4 25.02 -2.80 34.05
CA SER A 4 24.25 -3.32 32.92
C SER A 4 25.00 -3.06 31.60
N THR A 5 25.08 -4.07 30.74
CA THR A 5 25.65 -3.98 29.39
C THR A 5 25.11 -2.80 28.58
N SER A 6 23.91 -2.30 28.88
CA SER A 6 23.35 -1.11 28.22
C SER A 6 24.06 0.20 28.58
N GLU A 7 24.48 0.36 29.84
CA GLU A 7 25.14 1.57 30.33
C GLU A 7 26.56 1.68 29.75
N SER A 8 27.25 0.55 29.63
CA SER A 8 28.58 0.48 29.02
C SER A 8 28.54 0.70 27.50
N ILE A 9 27.47 0.28 26.81
CA ILE A 9 27.27 0.57 25.38
C ILE A 9 27.01 2.06 25.17
N ARG A 10 26.14 2.68 25.97
CA ARG A 10 25.84 4.12 25.84
C ARG A 10 27.09 4.97 26.01
N ALA A 11 27.90 4.69 27.04
CA ALA A 11 29.15 5.41 27.29
C ALA A 11 30.15 5.27 26.11
N ARG A 12 30.24 4.08 25.49
CA ARG A 12 31.11 3.85 24.33
C ARG A 12 30.64 4.61 23.08
N LEU A 13 29.33 4.71 22.88
CA LEU A 13 28.76 5.47 21.75
C LEU A 13 28.97 6.97 21.89
N VAL A 14 28.90 7.52 23.10
CA VAL A 14 29.25 8.94 23.37
C VAL A 14 30.70 9.21 23.00
N VAL A 15 31.63 8.36 23.47
CA VAL A 15 33.05 8.48 23.14
C VAL A 15 33.31 8.34 21.63
N ALA A 16 32.52 7.52 20.92
CA ALA A 16 32.61 7.40 19.47
C ALA A 16 32.13 8.66 18.75
N SER A 17 31.00 9.26 19.18
CA SER A 17 30.48 10.52 18.63
C SER A 17 31.51 11.66 18.75
N ASP A 18 32.11 11.83 19.95
CA ASP A 18 33.13 12.86 20.19
C ASP A 18 34.37 12.68 19.31
N LYS A 19 34.79 11.43 19.07
CA LYS A 19 35.93 11.13 18.19
C LYS A 19 35.63 11.36 16.72
N LEU A 20 34.38 11.16 16.31
CA LEU A 20 33.95 11.30 14.91
C LEU A 20 33.69 12.76 14.53
N ARG A 21 33.29 13.61 15.49
CA ARG A 21 32.97 15.02 15.23
C ARG A 21 33.99 15.81 14.40
N PRO A 22 35.32 15.67 14.56
CA PRO A 22 36.30 16.37 13.72
C PRO A 22 36.48 15.78 12.31
N THR A 23 36.14 14.52 12.08
CA THR A 23 36.38 13.81 10.80
C THR A 23 35.11 13.58 9.98
N ASP A 24 33.99 13.38 10.65
CA ASP A 24 32.67 13.10 10.07
C ASP A 24 31.58 13.65 11.02
N PRO A 25 31.28 14.96 10.93
CA PRO A 25 30.31 15.61 11.81
C PRO A 25 28.89 15.05 11.60
N LEU A 26 28.54 14.63 10.37
CA LEU A 26 27.23 14.06 10.08
C LEU A 26 27.03 12.72 10.79
N LEU A 27 28.06 11.88 10.83
CA LEU A 27 27.99 10.60 11.54
C LEU A 27 27.96 10.80 13.06
N ALA A 28 28.67 11.81 13.58
CA ALA A 28 28.58 12.18 14.99
C ALA A 28 27.16 12.65 15.37
N ASP A 29 26.55 13.52 14.55
CA ASP A 29 25.17 13.99 14.76
C ASP A 29 24.15 12.82 14.73
N ALA A 30 24.32 11.87 13.80
CA ALA A 30 23.48 10.67 13.76
C ALA A 30 23.62 9.80 15.02
N LEU A 31 24.83 9.64 15.56
CA LEU A 31 25.04 8.93 16.82
C LEU A 31 24.41 9.65 18.00
N ASP A 32 24.47 10.98 18.03
CA ASP A 32 23.81 11.80 19.05
C ASP A 32 22.28 11.67 19.00
N GLU A 33 21.70 11.57 17.80
CA GLU A 33 20.27 11.31 17.60
C GLU A 33 19.87 9.92 18.13
N VAL A 34 20.70 8.89 17.92
CA VAL A 34 20.47 7.56 18.51
C VAL A 34 20.53 7.61 20.05
N LEU A 35 21.43 8.43 20.59
CA LEU A 35 21.67 8.58 22.04
C LEU A 35 20.64 9.49 22.74
N ALA A 36 19.86 10.25 21.97
CA ALA A 36 18.78 11.10 22.48
C ALA A 36 17.68 10.27 23.17
N PRO A 37 16.90 10.87 24.09
CA PRO A 37 15.75 10.19 24.69
C PRO A 37 14.84 9.62 23.60
N ARG A 38 14.58 8.31 23.68
CA ARG A 38 13.78 7.54 22.69
C ARG A 38 14.40 7.43 21.28
N GLY A 39 15.62 7.89 21.02
CA GLY A 39 16.28 7.77 19.72
C GLY A 39 16.32 6.32 19.19
N TRP A 40 16.67 5.37 20.06
CA TRP A 40 16.62 3.94 19.75
C TRP A 40 15.20 3.41 19.49
N GLU A 41 14.18 3.96 20.14
CA GLU A 41 12.78 3.60 19.86
C GLU A 41 12.37 4.11 18.48
N LEU A 42 12.79 5.32 18.10
CA LEU A 42 12.54 5.91 16.79
C LEU A 42 13.21 5.13 15.65
N LEU A 43 14.38 4.53 15.89
CA LEU A 43 15.02 3.60 14.93
C LEU A 43 14.30 2.25 14.82
N LYS A 44 13.69 1.79 15.92
CA LYS A 44 12.87 0.56 15.95
C LYS A 44 11.50 0.76 15.33
N LEU A 45 10.97 1.99 15.35
CA LEU A 45 9.88 2.37 14.46
C LEU A 45 10.44 2.22 13.06
N LYS A 46 10.20 1.05 12.45
CA LYS A 46 10.60 0.71 11.08
C LYS A 46 10.38 1.98 10.24
N PRO A 47 11.42 2.66 9.73
CA PRO A 47 11.18 3.61 8.65
C PRO A 47 10.45 2.77 7.61
N ALA A 48 9.23 3.15 7.24
CA ALA A 48 8.37 2.36 6.37
C ALA A 48 9.22 1.87 5.23
N THR A 49 9.64 0.60 5.28
CA THR A 49 10.80 0.13 4.54
C THR A 49 10.53 0.54 3.10
N ARG A 50 11.38 1.41 2.55
CA ARG A 50 11.43 1.65 1.10
C ARG A 50 12.01 0.36 0.51
N SER A 51 11.28 -0.76 0.64
CA SER A 51 11.35 -1.83 -0.33
C SER A 51 11.00 -1.13 -1.63
N GLY A 52 12.01 -0.85 -2.46
CA GLY A 52 11.89 -0.03 -3.66
C GLY A 52 11.05 -0.65 -4.78
N GLY A 53 10.17 -1.60 -4.44
CA GLY A 53 9.20 -2.17 -5.35
C GLY A 53 7.81 -1.65 -5.04
N ASN A 54 7.04 -1.43 -6.10
CA ASN A 54 5.61 -1.16 -5.99
C ASN A 54 4.90 -2.32 -5.27
N PRO A 55 3.95 -2.02 -4.36
CA PRO A 55 3.22 -3.04 -3.60
C PRO A 55 2.37 -3.91 -4.53
N ASN A 56 2.33 -5.21 -4.26
CA ASN A 56 1.39 -6.10 -4.94
C ASN A 56 -0.03 -5.85 -4.42
N LEU A 57 -0.93 -5.50 -5.33
CA LEU A 57 -2.36 -5.35 -5.09
C LEU A 57 -3.08 -6.56 -5.67
N ALA A 58 -3.70 -7.35 -4.78
CA ALA A 58 -4.57 -8.46 -5.16
C ALA A 58 -6.02 -7.96 -5.33
N ILE A 59 -6.57 -8.15 -6.52
CA ILE A 59 -7.94 -7.77 -6.87
C ILE A 59 -8.76 -9.06 -7.08
N PRO A 60 -9.69 -9.39 -6.17
CA PRO A 60 -10.53 -10.59 -6.30
C PRO A 60 -11.60 -10.38 -7.37
N MET A 61 -11.71 -11.31 -8.33
CA MET A 61 -12.69 -11.28 -9.42
C MET A 61 -12.97 -12.69 -9.98
N PRO A 62 -14.05 -12.90 -10.75
CA PRO A 62 -14.29 -14.17 -11.44
C PRO A 62 -13.15 -14.54 -12.40
N ARG A 63 -12.86 -15.84 -12.53
CA ARG A 63 -11.79 -16.35 -13.40
C ARG A 63 -11.92 -15.88 -14.85
N ASP A 64 -13.12 -15.94 -15.42
CA ASP A 64 -13.35 -15.54 -16.81
C ASP A 64 -13.04 -14.06 -17.05
N VAL A 65 -13.39 -13.21 -16.09
CA VAL A 65 -13.09 -11.77 -16.13
C VAL A 65 -11.59 -11.52 -16.04
N ARG A 66 -10.88 -12.25 -15.18
CA ARG A 66 -9.42 -12.15 -15.09
C ARG A 66 -8.75 -12.52 -16.41
N GLU A 67 -9.18 -13.63 -17.02
CA GLU A 67 -8.61 -14.09 -18.30
C GLU A 67 -8.92 -13.10 -19.43
N GLN A 68 -10.14 -12.55 -19.48
CA GLN A 68 -10.49 -11.48 -20.43
C GLN A 68 -9.62 -10.24 -20.25
N LEU A 69 -9.43 -9.76 -19.01
CA LEU A 69 -8.57 -8.62 -18.72
C LEU A 69 -7.11 -8.90 -19.11
N LYS A 70 -6.59 -10.11 -18.84
CA LYS A 70 -5.24 -10.50 -19.24
C LYS A 70 -5.08 -10.61 -20.76
N ALA A 71 -6.12 -11.06 -21.46
CA ALA A 71 -6.10 -11.17 -22.92
C ALA A 71 -6.16 -9.79 -23.60
N LEU A 72 -6.90 -8.84 -23.02
CA LEU A 72 -7.04 -7.47 -23.55
C LEU A 72 -5.84 -6.59 -23.23
N ALA A 73 -5.22 -6.80 -22.05
CA ALA A 73 -4.15 -5.95 -21.56
C ALA A 73 -2.86 -6.77 -21.39
N SER A 74 -2.17 -6.99 -22.50
CA SER A 74 -0.91 -7.75 -22.50
C SER A 74 0.23 -7.05 -21.74
N GLU A 75 0.21 -5.71 -21.56
CA GLU A 75 1.28 -4.99 -20.85
C GLU A 75 0.85 -3.83 -19.91
N SER A 76 -0.41 -3.36 -19.92
CA SER A 76 -0.77 -2.09 -19.25
C SER A 76 -1.77 -2.15 -18.09
N LEU A 77 -2.12 -3.32 -17.55
CA LEU A 77 -3.08 -3.40 -16.42
C LEU A 77 -2.65 -2.54 -15.23
N THR A 78 -1.35 -2.50 -14.94
CA THR A 78 -0.81 -1.63 -13.88
C THR A 78 -1.01 -0.15 -14.19
N ALA A 79 -0.84 0.27 -15.45
CA ALA A 79 -1.05 1.65 -15.87
C ALA A 79 -2.54 2.05 -15.76
N ASP A 80 -3.45 1.16 -16.18
CA ASP A 80 -4.90 1.38 -16.03
C ASP A 80 -5.30 1.52 -14.56
N VAL A 81 -4.68 0.76 -13.65
CA VAL A 81 -4.94 0.87 -12.21
C VAL A 81 -4.40 2.18 -11.63
N ASN A 82 -3.25 2.66 -12.10
CA ASN A 82 -2.73 3.97 -11.71
C ASN A 82 -3.63 5.10 -12.23
N GLU A 83 -4.15 4.97 -13.44
CA GLU A 83 -5.15 5.89 -14.00
C GLU A 83 -6.42 5.89 -13.15
N ALA A 84 -6.92 4.71 -12.76
CA ALA A 84 -8.07 4.56 -11.87
C ALA A 84 -7.89 5.32 -10.55
N PHE A 85 -6.72 5.17 -9.92
CA PHE A 85 -6.40 5.86 -8.66
C PHE A 85 -6.33 7.37 -8.83
N THR A 86 -5.70 7.83 -9.92
CA THR A 86 -5.62 9.26 -10.23
C THR A 86 -7.02 9.85 -10.47
N ALA A 87 -7.87 9.16 -11.22
CA ALA A 87 -9.24 9.59 -11.49
C ALA A 87 -10.11 9.60 -10.24
N PHE A 88 -9.95 8.61 -9.36
CA PHE A 88 -10.65 8.51 -8.09
C PHE A 88 -10.25 9.63 -7.12
N LEU A 89 -8.94 9.88 -6.97
CA LEU A 89 -8.41 10.97 -6.14
C LEU A 89 -8.87 12.34 -6.65
N ALA A 90 -8.94 12.52 -7.98
CA ALA A 90 -9.47 13.74 -8.60
C ALA A 90 -11.00 13.87 -8.52
N GLY A 91 -11.73 12.86 -8.02
CA GLY A 91 -13.20 12.83 -8.01
C GLY A 91 -13.84 12.72 -9.39
N LYS A 92 -13.07 12.41 -10.44
CA LYS A 92 -13.56 12.20 -11.81
C LYS A 92 -14.17 10.82 -12.01
N PHE A 93 -13.84 9.88 -11.13
CA PHE A 93 -14.33 8.52 -11.16
C PHE A 93 -14.94 8.16 -9.81
N VAL A 94 -16.16 7.64 -9.84
CA VAL A 94 -16.85 7.09 -8.68
C VAL A 94 -17.06 5.60 -8.96
N PRO A 95 -16.47 4.69 -8.16
CA PRO A 95 -16.64 3.26 -8.35
C PRO A 95 -18.07 2.83 -8.09
N ASP A 96 -18.58 1.89 -8.88
CA ASP A 96 -19.89 1.31 -8.67
C ASP A 96 -19.95 0.51 -7.37
N ALA A 97 -21.11 0.58 -6.69
CA ALA A 97 -21.34 -0.19 -5.48
C ALA A 97 -21.31 -1.70 -5.80
N PRO A 98 -20.65 -2.52 -4.95
CA PRO A 98 -20.57 -3.95 -5.19
C PRO A 98 -21.96 -4.59 -5.12
N VAL A 99 -22.37 -5.25 -6.20
CA VAL A 99 -23.59 -6.06 -6.22
C VAL A 99 -23.36 -7.28 -5.33
N ARG A 100 -23.98 -7.30 -4.15
CA ARG A 100 -23.98 -8.48 -3.28
C ARG A 100 -24.81 -9.57 -3.96
N ALA A 101 -24.17 -10.70 -4.26
CA ALA A 101 -24.90 -11.89 -4.71
C ALA A 101 -25.94 -12.29 -3.65
N ARG A 102 -27.12 -12.74 -4.12
CA ARG A 102 -28.16 -13.25 -3.22
C ARG A 102 -27.63 -14.51 -2.54
N ARG A 103 -27.77 -14.58 -1.21
CA ARG A 103 -27.41 -15.77 -0.44
C ARG A 103 -28.13 -16.99 -1.07
N ASN A 104 -27.36 -18.00 -1.48
CA ASN A 104 -27.79 -19.23 -2.17
C ASN A 104 -28.10 -19.15 -3.68
N SER A 105 -27.52 -18.22 -4.45
CA SER A 105 -27.75 -18.19 -5.91
C SER A 105 -27.11 -19.35 -6.71
N GLY A 106 -26.39 -20.27 -6.07
CA GLY A 106 -25.85 -21.48 -6.73
C GLY A 106 -24.74 -21.21 -7.77
N ALA A 107 -24.49 -19.96 -8.13
CA ALA A 107 -23.41 -19.54 -9.00
C ALA A 107 -22.09 -19.53 -8.24
N THR A 108 -21.44 -20.68 -8.14
CA THR A 108 -20.05 -20.80 -7.69
C THR A 108 -19.10 -20.40 -8.83
N ALA A 109 -19.16 -19.15 -9.26
CA ALA A 109 -18.12 -18.63 -10.14
C ALA A 109 -16.78 -18.67 -9.38
N GLU A 110 -15.79 -19.37 -9.92
CA GLU A 110 -14.46 -19.48 -9.31
C GLU A 110 -13.85 -18.08 -9.18
N THR A 111 -13.71 -17.59 -7.95
CA THR A 111 -13.08 -16.31 -7.66
C THR A 111 -11.57 -16.47 -7.58
N VAL A 112 -10.84 -15.69 -8.35
CA VAL A 112 -9.38 -15.68 -8.40
C VAL A 112 -8.84 -14.26 -8.21
N ASN A 113 -7.58 -14.15 -7.81
CA ASN A 113 -6.92 -12.86 -7.66
C ASN A 113 -6.23 -12.45 -8.97
N LEU A 114 -6.48 -11.22 -9.40
CA LEU A 114 -5.64 -10.48 -10.33
C LEU A 114 -4.59 -9.72 -9.51
N ASN A 115 -3.32 -10.01 -9.74
CA ASN A 115 -2.21 -9.35 -9.05
C ASN A 115 -1.62 -8.27 -9.96
N VAL A 116 -1.54 -7.04 -9.45
CA VAL A 116 -0.99 -5.87 -10.15
C VAL A 116 -0.07 -5.09 -9.20
N THR A 117 0.88 -4.33 -9.74
CA THR A 117 1.89 -3.59 -8.96
C THR A 117 1.78 -2.07 -9.16
N PRO A 118 0.69 -1.44 -8.72
CA PRO A 118 0.45 -0.01 -8.91
C PRO A 118 1.42 0.84 -8.12
N ASP A 119 1.49 2.11 -8.46
CA ASP A 119 2.29 3.10 -7.75
C ASP A 119 1.95 3.11 -6.26
N ARG A 120 2.99 3.00 -5.43
CA ARG A 120 2.87 2.91 -3.97
C ARG A 120 2.19 4.13 -3.38
N ASP A 121 2.56 5.32 -3.85
CA ASP A 121 2.13 6.58 -3.29
C ASP A 121 0.68 6.85 -3.68
N LEU A 122 0.31 6.57 -4.94
CA LEU A 122 -1.10 6.61 -5.36
C LEU A 122 -1.96 5.63 -4.56
N MET A 123 -1.50 4.39 -4.37
CA MET A 123 -2.24 3.41 -3.59
C MET A 123 -2.39 3.86 -2.13
N GLN A 124 -1.35 4.46 -1.54
CA GLN A 124 -1.41 4.96 -0.17
C GLN A 124 -2.39 6.13 -0.05
N GLN A 125 -2.36 7.10 -0.97
CA GLN A 125 -3.32 8.21 -0.99
C GLN A 125 -4.76 7.71 -1.09
N VAL A 126 -5.03 6.71 -1.96
CA VAL A 126 -6.37 6.09 -2.05
C VAL A 126 -6.77 5.41 -0.75
N LYS A 127 -5.84 4.73 -0.06
CA LYS A 127 -6.11 4.12 1.26
C LYS A 127 -6.44 5.17 2.31
N ASP A 128 -5.78 6.32 2.27
CA ASP A 128 -5.96 7.38 3.26
C ASP A 128 -7.34 8.05 3.10
N ILE A 129 -7.83 8.24 1.87
CA ILE A 129 -9.17 8.81 1.60
C ILE A 129 -10.31 7.78 1.66
N ALA A 130 -10.01 6.49 1.59
CA ALA A 130 -11.02 5.43 1.55
C ALA A 130 -12.01 5.44 2.75
N PRO A 131 -11.59 5.74 4.00
CA PRO A 131 -12.53 5.85 5.13
C PRO A 131 -13.56 6.97 4.95
N GLU A 132 -13.13 8.14 4.47
CA GLU A 132 -14.02 9.29 4.23
C GLU A 132 -15.03 8.95 3.12
N ARG A 133 -14.54 8.39 2.00
CA ARG A 133 -15.40 7.96 0.89
C ARG A 133 -16.34 6.81 1.25
N THR A 134 -15.92 5.96 2.18
CA THR A 134 -16.78 4.89 2.71
C THR A 134 -17.98 5.45 3.47
N GLN A 135 -17.78 6.54 4.22
CA GLN A 135 -18.87 7.22 4.92
C GLN A 135 -19.80 7.92 3.93
N GLU A 136 -19.24 8.59 2.91
CA GLU A 136 -20.00 9.28 1.87
C GLU A 136 -20.87 8.32 1.03
N TYR A 137 -20.30 7.21 0.57
CA TYR A 137 -21.01 6.28 -0.31
C TYR A 137 -21.85 5.22 0.41
N GLY A 138 -21.69 5.08 1.73
CA GLY A 138 -22.42 4.09 2.53
C GLY A 138 -21.97 2.63 2.30
N TRP A 139 -20.83 2.41 1.65
CA TRP A 139 -20.22 1.10 1.45
C TRP A 139 -18.70 1.18 1.48
N THR A 140 -18.04 0.08 1.86
CA THR A 140 -16.58 0.05 2.07
C THR A 140 -15.80 0.25 0.76
N VAL A 141 -15.15 1.40 0.62
CA VAL A 141 -14.22 1.66 -0.48
C VAL A 141 -12.86 1.07 -0.13
N THR A 142 -12.25 0.36 -1.07
CA THR A 142 -10.87 -0.13 -0.94
C THR A 142 -10.14 0.08 -2.27
N PRO A 143 -8.81 0.21 -2.27
CA PRO A 143 -8.05 0.35 -3.52
C PRO A 143 -8.34 -0.79 -4.52
N ALA A 144 -8.49 -2.02 -4.04
CA ALA A 144 -8.85 -3.15 -4.90
C ALA A 144 -10.21 -2.99 -5.57
N ARG A 145 -11.20 -2.39 -4.88
CA ARG A 145 -12.53 -2.13 -5.46
C ARG A 145 -12.53 -1.00 -6.46
N VAL A 146 -11.79 0.08 -6.17
CA VAL A 146 -11.60 1.19 -7.12
C VAL A 146 -10.97 0.67 -8.40
N ALA A 147 -9.90 -0.11 -8.28
CA ALA A 147 -9.20 -0.73 -9.41
C ALA A 147 -10.12 -1.69 -10.19
N ALA A 148 -10.85 -2.57 -9.51
CA ALA A 148 -11.77 -3.50 -10.16
C ALA A 148 -12.87 -2.77 -10.95
N ALA A 149 -13.56 -1.82 -10.33
CA ALA A 149 -14.67 -1.09 -10.95
C ALA A 149 -14.20 -0.34 -12.20
N TYR A 150 -13.04 0.33 -12.12
CA TYR A 150 -12.48 1.06 -13.25
C TYR A 150 -12.06 0.14 -14.40
N LEU A 151 -11.38 -0.99 -14.11
CA LEU A 151 -10.98 -1.95 -15.14
C LEU A 151 -12.17 -2.55 -15.87
N LEU A 152 -13.25 -2.88 -15.14
CA LEU A 152 -14.48 -3.39 -15.74
C LEU A 152 -15.15 -2.35 -16.63
N GLN A 153 -15.23 -1.10 -16.17
CA GLN A 153 -15.82 -0.01 -16.94
C GLN A 153 -15.00 0.31 -18.20
N LYS A 154 -13.67 0.46 -18.06
CA LYS A 154 -12.76 0.83 -19.16
C LYS A 154 -12.76 -0.21 -20.28
N HIS A 155 -12.78 -1.50 -19.92
CA HIS A 155 -12.75 -2.60 -20.88
C HIS A 155 -14.14 -3.10 -21.29
N ASN A 156 -15.21 -2.43 -20.83
CA ASN A 156 -16.62 -2.81 -21.07
C ASN A 156 -16.93 -4.28 -20.72
N ILE A 157 -16.24 -4.83 -19.71
CA ILE A 157 -16.44 -6.21 -19.27
C ILE A 157 -17.62 -6.24 -18.32
N THR A 158 -18.71 -6.85 -18.76
CA THR A 158 -19.86 -7.09 -17.90
C THR A 158 -19.58 -8.34 -17.08
N THR A 159 -19.56 -8.21 -15.75
CA THR A 159 -19.63 -9.39 -14.88
C THR A 159 -20.99 -10.04 -15.14
N ALA A 160 -21.00 -11.25 -15.69
CA ALA A 160 -22.23 -12.00 -15.86
C ALA A 160 -22.92 -12.08 -14.49
N LYS A 161 -24.16 -11.59 -14.41
CA LYS A 161 -24.97 -11.62 -13.19
C LYS A 161 -24.98 -13.04 -12.63
N ALA A 162 -24.43 -13.19 -11.42
CA ALA A 162 -24.61 -14.37 -10.57
C ALA A 162 -25.98 -14.34 -9.86
#